data_AF-A0A852HCY9-F1
#
_entry.id   AF-A0A852HCY9-F1
#
_cell.length_a   1.000
_cell.length_b   1.000
_cell.length_c   1.000
_cell.angle_alpha   90.00
_cell.angle_beta   90.00
_cell.angle_gamma   90.00
#
_symmetry.space_group_name_H-M   'P 1'
#
loop_
_entity.id
_entity.type
_entity.pdbx_description
1 polymer ?
#
loop_
_entity_poly.entity_id
_entity_poly.type
_entity_poly.pdbx_seq_one_letter_code
_entity_poly.pdbx_strand_id
1 'polypeptide(L)'
;GEAAVPVAKCDVREYNSNPKEQLPFKEYVEYWREYVGNGYRSSRGCLYLKDWHLSRAFPEQDVYTTPVYFSSDWLNEYWDAVAVDDFRFVYMGPKGSWTPFHADVFRSYSWSANICGRKKWLLYPAGQEEFLKDCHGNLPFDVTAPELRDKRIYPRFGQSQPPLEILQEAGEIVFIPSGWHHQVHNLEDTISINHNWVNGCNVAVMWCFLQDELAAVQREISQWKEPMDDWHLQCQLIMKSCTGIDYKEFYNFLKVIAENRISILEKGLDEESSSQNHSKAAISTLGMLHAVFDLKRTVKVLSSLSANEDFRKLDLTSLSPPPEVLLQHLESAIDTALL
;
A
#
# COMPACT_ATOMS: atom_id res chain seq x y z
N GLY A 1 5.75 -23.60 -11.72
CA GLY A 1 6.17 -24.51 -10.63
C GLY A 1 7.38 -23.98 -9.89
N GLU A 2 8.44 -23.58 -10.59
CA GLU A 2 9.72 -23.18 -9.98
C GLU A 2 9.79 -21.74 -9.45
N ALA A 3 8.75 -20.92 -9.66
CA ALA A 3 8.73 -19.54 -9.20
C ALA A 3 8.95 -19.47 -7.68
N ALA A 4 9.87 -18.61 -7.23
CA ALA A 4 10.02 -18.31 -5.82
C ALA A 4 8.82 -17.47 -5.34
N VAL A 5 8.15 -17.93 -4.29
CA VAL A 5 6.97 -17.28 -3.73
C VAL A 5 7.16 -16.96 -2.25
N PRO A 6 6.67 -15.80 -1.79
CA PRO A 6 6.71 -15.42 -0.39
C PRO A 6 5.67 -16.21 0.41
N VAL A 7 6.12 -16.94 1.43
CA VAL A 7 5.27 -17.78 2.28
C VAL A 7 5.47 -17.41 3.73
N ALA A 8 4.39 -16.97 4.37
CA ALA A 8 4.35 -16.54 5.76
C ALA A 8 3.99 -17.69 6.71
N LYS A 9 4.60 -17.72 7.89
CA LYS A 9 4.27 -18.67 8.97
C LYS A 9 3.23 -18.06 9.90
N CYS A 10 1.96 -18.44 9.74
CA CYS A 10 0.83 -17.82 10.46
C CYS A 10 0.89 -18.02 11.98
N ASP A 11 1.53 -19.09 12.45
CA ASP A 11 1.63 -19.44 13.87
C ASP A 11 2.81 -18.75 14.57
N VAL A 12 3.61 -17.98 13.83
CA VAL A 12 4.80 -17.30 14.34
C VAL A 12 4.59 -15.78 14.29
N ARG A 13 4.93 -15.12 15.40
CA ARG A 13 4.96 -13.65 15.53
C ARG A 13 6.40 -13.19 15.66
N GLU A 14 6.85 -12.40 14.70
CA GLU A 14 8.14 -11.69 14.73
C GLU A 14 7.88 -10.22 14.39
N TYR A 15 8.25 -9.31 15.29
CA TYR A 15 8.07 -7.86 15.11
C TYR A 15 6.65 -7.44 14.67
N ASN A 16 5.61 -8.01 15.30
CA ASN A 16 4.20 -7.78 14.95
C ASN A 16 3.79 -8.18 13.52
N SER A 17 4.57 -9.03 12.87
CA SER A 17 4.23 -9.64 11.59
C SER A 17 4.44 -11.15 11.61
N ASN A 18 3.98 -11.82 10.56
CA ASN A 18 4.33 -13.21 10.31
C ASN A 18 5.64 -13.24 9.50
N PRO A 19 6.68 -13.94 9.96
CA PRO A 19 7.92 -14.06 9.20
C PRO A 19 7.66 -14.80 7.88
N LYS A 20 8.34 -14.35 6.83
CA LYS A 20 8.22 -14.90 5.47
C LYS A 20 9.49 -15.62 5.06
N GLU A 21 9.33 -16.73 4.36
CA GLU A 21 10.39 -17.42 3.64
C GLU A 21 10.06 -17.48 2.15
N GLN A 22 11.09 -17.62 1.30
CA GLN A 22 10.90 -17.85 -0.13
C GLN A 22 10.89 -19.36 -0.38
N LEU A 23 9.83 -19.86 -1.01
CA LEU A 23 9.70 -21.27 -1.40
C LEU A 23 9.45 -21.39 -2.90
N PRO A 24 9.91 -22.46 -3.57
CA PRO A 24 9.40 -22.80 -4.89
C PRO A 24 7.88 -23.04 -4.83
N PHE A 25 7.13 -22.46 -5.76
CA PHE A 25 5.66 -22.55 -5.78
C PHE A 25 5.16 -24.01 -5.77
N LYS A 26 5.86 -24.92 -6.46
CA LYS A 26 5.56 -26.36 -6.45
C LYS A 26 5.59 -26.96 -5.04
N GLU A 27 6.58 -26.58 -4.22
CA GLU A 27 6.74 -27.08 -2.86
C GLU A 27 5.65 -26.51 -1.95
N TYR A 28 5.24 -25.25 -2.18
CA TYR A 28 4.11 -24.67 -1.47
C TYR A 28 2.80 -25.41 -1.78
N VAL A 29 2.56 -25.73 -3.06
CA VAL A 29 1.37 -26.49 -3.49
C VAL A 29 1.38 -27.91 -2.93
N GLU A 30 2.52 -28.58 -2.90
CA GLU A 30 2.68 -29.90 -2.27
C GLU A 30 2.37 -29.84 -0.79
N TYR A 31 2.97 -28.88 -0.06
CA TYR A 31 2.66 -28.63 1.35
C TYR A 31 1.15 -28.43 1.56
N TRP A 32 0.50 -27.60 0.75
CA TRP A 32 -0.92 -27.28 0.94
C TRP A 32 -1.79 -28.52 0.73
N ARG A 33 -1.50 -29.34 -0.29
CA ARG A 33 -2.21 -30.62 -0.51
C ARG A 33 -2.06 -31.58 0.67
N GLU A 34 -0.84 -31.71 1.20
CA GLU A 34 -0.58 -32.53 2.40
C GLU A 34 -1.28 -31.96 3.63
N TYR A 35 -1.27 -30.64 3.82
CA TYR A 35 -1.94 -29.97 4.92
C TYR A 35 -3.44 -30.28 4.94
N VAL A 36 -4.10 -30.20 3.78
CA VAL A 36 -5.52 -30.57 3.62
C VAL A 36 -5.73 -32.07 3.86
N GLY A 37 -4.90 -32.92 3.25
CA GLY A 37 -4.99 -34.38 3.41
C GLY A 37 -4.81 -34.88 4.84
N ASN A 38 -4.06 -34.14 5.66
CA ASN A 38 -3.82 -34.42 7.08
C ASN A 38 -4.84 -33.73 8.02
N GLY A 39 -5.96 -33.26 7.50
CA GLY A 39 -7.02 -32.63 8.29
C GLY A 39 -6.62 -31.25 8.83
N TYR A 40 -5.96 -30.44 8.01
CA TYR A 40 -5.47 -29.09 8.32
C TYR A 40 -4.45 -29.09 9.47
N ARG A 41 -3.49 -30.02 9.42
CA ARG A 41 -2.41 -30.15 10.41
C ARG A 41 -1.07 -30.41 9.71
N SER A 42 -0.02 -29.73 10.17
CA SER A 42 1.35 -29.97 9.73
C SER A 42 2.33 -29.58 10.83
N SER A 43 3.46 -30.27 10.89
CA SER A 43 4.59 -29.89 11.75
C SER A 43 5.22 -28.55 11.35
N ARG A 44 4.99 -28.09 10.11
CA ARG A 44 5.43 -26.78 9.62
C ARG A 44 4.49 -25.63 10.04
N GLY A 45 3.40 -25.94 10.73
CA GLY A 45 2.34 -24.96 11.06
C GLY A 45 1.47 -24.63 9.84
N CYS A 46 0.67 -23.57 9.96
CA CYS A 46 -0.13 -22.99 8.89
C CYS A 46 0.71 -22.01 8.05
N LEU A 47 0.94 -22.33 6.77
CA LEU A 47 1.72 -21.50 5.84
C LEU A 47 0.82 -20.77 4.85
N TYR A 48 1.02 -19.46 4.72
CA TYR A 48 0.22 -18.59 3.88
C TYR A 48 1.05 -17.90 2.82
N LEU A 49 0.82 -18.21 1.54
CA LEU A 49 1.42 -17.45 0.45
C LEU A 49 0.72 -16.10 0.38
N LYS A 50 1.45 -15.03 0.69
CA LYS A 50 0.93 -13.66 0.69
C LYS A 50 1.94 -12.67 0.16
N ASP A 51 1.44 -11.61 -0.46
CA ASP A 51 2.26 -10.56 -1.10
C ASP A 51 3.07 -11.06 -2.30
N TRP A 52 2.50 -12.01 -3.07
CA TRP A 52 3.14 -12.45 -4.31
C TRP A 52 2.86 -11.49 -5.46
N HIS A 53 3.91 -10.84 -5.94
CA HIS A 53 3.94 -9.94 -7.09
C HIS A 53 3.83 -10.70 -8.43
N LEU A 54 2.72 -11.43 -8.61
CA LEU A 54 2.54 -12.32 -9.77
C LEU A 54 2.54 -11.53 -11.10
N SER A 55 1.87 -10.38 -11.15
CA SER A 55 1.78 -9.54 -12.35
C SER A 55 3.15 -9.06 -12.81
N ARG A 56 4.01 -8.66 -11.86
CA ARG A 56 5.40 -8.28 -12.14
C ARG A 56 6.28 -9.47 -12.52
N ALA A 57 6.09 -10.62 -11.89
CA ALA A 57 6.88 -11.82 -12.16
C ALA A 57 6.56 -12.44 -13.54
N PHE A 58 5.33 -12.29 -14.02
CA PHE A 58 4.83 -12.86 -15.26
C PHE A 58 3.93 -11.85 -16.02
N PRO A 59 4.48 -10.73 -16.50
CA PRO A 59 3.70 -9.64 -17.10
C PRO A 59 2.96 -10.07 -18.37
N GLU A 60 3.43 -11.10 -19.06
CA GLU A 60 2.81 -11.65 -20.28
C GLU A 60 1.51 -12.42 -20.03
N GLN A 61 1.19 -12.74 -18.77
CA GLN A 61 0.03 -13.56 -18.42
C GLN A 61 -1.27 -12.76 -18.31
N ASP A 62 -1.19 -11.42 -18.24
CA ASP A 62 -2.34 -10.50 -18.10
C ASP A 62 -3.42 -11.05 -17.15
N VAL A 63 -3.01 -11.29 -15.90
CA VAL A 63 -3.73 -12.16 -14.95
C VAL A 63 -5.13 -11.63 -14.63
N TYR A 64 -5.32 -10.31 -14.62
CA TYR A 64 -6.62 -9.67 -14.41
C TYR A 64 -6.63 -8.24 -14.94
N THR A 65 -7.82 -7.72 -15.22
CA THR A 65 -8.04 -6.29 -15.50
C THR A 65 -8.60 -5.58 -14.27
N THR A 66 -8.01 -4.44 -13.91
CA THR A 66 -8.52 -3.61 -12.81
C THR A 66 -9.89 -3.03 -13.16
N PRO A 67 -10.91 -3.18 -12.28
CA PRO A 67 -12.21 -2.53 -12.48
C PRO A 67 -12.10 -1.01 -12.62
N VAL A 68 -12.95 -0.41 -13.46
CA VAL A 68 -12.90 1.04 -13.77
C VAL A 68 -13.01 1.93 -12.52
N TYR A 69 -13.70 1.48 -11.47
CA TYR A 69 -13.82 2.23 -10.22
C TYR A 69 -12.50 2.37 -9.45
N PHE A 70 -11.50 1.54 -9.78
CA PHE A 70 -10.19 1.48 -9.16
C PHE A 70 -9.08 1.86 -10.14
N SER A 71 -9.41 2.42 -11.30
CA SER A 71 -8.45 2.66 -12.40
C SER A 71 -7.63 3.94 -12.25
N SER A 72 -8.07 4.88 -11.41
CA SER A 72 -7.24 6.04 -11.01
C SER A 72 -6.21 5.57 -9.99
N ASP A 73 -5.17 4.89 -10.45
CA ASP A 73 -4.19 4.20 -9.62
C ASP A 73 -2.80 4.83 -9.78
N TRP A 74 -2.56 5.90 -9.00
CA TRP A 74 -1.29 6.61 -9.05
C TRP A 74 -0.14 5.74 -8.52
N LEU A 75 -0.43 4.82 -7.61
CA LEU A 75 0.60 3.99 -6.98
C LEU A 75 1.25 3.10 -8.02
N ASN A 76 0.47 2.28 -8.71
CA ASN A 76 1.05 1.42 -9.72
C ASN A 76 1.43 2.17 -11.01
N GLU A 77 0.79 3.30 -11.34
CA GLU A 77 1.26 4.16 -12.44
C GLU A 77 2.72 4.61 -12.23
N TYR A 78 3.08 5.00 -11.00
CA TYR A 78 4.46 5.33 -10.66
C TYR A 78 5.38 4.10 -10.74
N TRP A 79 4.99 2.99 -10.12
CA TRP A 79 5.83 1.80 -10.06
C TRP A 79 6.05 1.11 -11.40
N ASP A 80 5.03 1.13 -12.27
CA ASP A 80 5.12 0.68 -13.66
C ASP A 80 6.10 1.57 -14.45
N ALA A 81 6.09 2.89 -14.21
CA ALA A 81 6.98 3.82 -14.90
C ALA A 81 8.45 3.66 -14.51
N VAL A 82 8.74 3.34 -13.24
CA VAL A 82 10.12 3.10 -12.78
C VAL A 82 10.56 1.64 -12.91
N ALA A 83 9.62 0.71 -13.13
CA ALA A 83 9.84 -0.74 -13.29
C ALA A 83 10.57 -1.40 -12.09
N VAL A 84 10.33 -0.89 -10.87
CA VAL A 84 10.99 -1.37 -9.64
C VAL A 84 10.09 -2.27 -8.81
N ASP A 85 8.78 -2.03 -8.78
CA ASP A 85 7.85 -2.78 -7.92
C ASP A 85 6.43 -2.80 -8.49
N ASP A 86 5.50 -3.45 -7.80
CA ASP A 86 4.05 -3.28 -7.98
C ASP A 86 3.29 -3.53 -6.66
N PHE A 87 2.10 -2.98 -6.56
CA PHE A 87 1.20 -3.12 -5.41
C PHE A 87 -0.02 -3.95 -5.78
N ARG A 88 0.26 -5.05 -6.50
CA ARG A 88 -0.69 -6.00 -7.08
C ARG A 88 -0.29 -7.40 -6.62
N PHE A 89 -1.07 -7.97 -5.72
CA PHE A 89 -0.67 -9.14 -4.97
C PHE A 89 -1.62 -10.31 -5.16
N VAL A 90 -1.05 -11.50 -5.25
CA VAL A 90 -1.78 -12.75 -5.12
C VAL A 90 -1.57 -13.31 -3.72
N TYR A 91 -2.67 -13.73 -3.11
CA TYR A 91 -2.72 -14.39 -1.81
C TYR A 91 -3.37 -15.75 -1.98
N MET A 92 -2.74 -16.78 -1.42
CA MET A 92 -3.21 -18.17 -1.51
C MET A 92 -2.89 -18.88 -0.21
N GLY A 93 -3.88 -19.50 0.43
CA GLY A 93 -3.59 -20.21 1.66
C GLY A 93 -4.68 -21.11 2.18
N PRO A 94 -4.30 -22.06 3.05
CA PRO A 94 -5.24 -23.01 3.59
C PRO A 94 -6.24 -22.35 4.54
N LYS A 95 -7.35 -23.04 4.79
CA LYS A 95 -8.22 -22.73 5.93
C LYS A 95 -7.40 -22.52 7.21
N GLY A 96 -7.69 -21.44 7.93
CA GLY A 96 -6.99 -21.05 9.15
C GLY A 96 -5.79 -20.12 8.94
N SER A 97 -5.37 -19.91 7.69
CA SER A 97 -4.41 -18.84 7.38
C SER A 97 -5.03 -17.47 7.61
N TRP A 98 -4.22 -16.50 8.03
CA TRP A 98 -4.71 -15.18 8.41
C TRP A 98 -3.64 -14.09 8.28
N THR A 99 -4.09 -12.84 8.24
CA THR A 99 -3.25 -11.64 8.25
C THR A 99 -3.50 -10.86 9.55
N PRO A 100 -2.45 -10.55 10.33
CA PRO A 100 -2.51 -9.74 11.53
C PRO A 100 -3.13 -8.36 11.33
N PHE A 101 -3.48 -7.72 12.44
CA PHE A 101 -4.05 -6.38 12.42
C PHE A 101 -3.07 -5.34 11.88
N HIS A 102 -3.44 -4.67 10.78
CA HIS A 102 -2.60 -3.70 10.10
C HIS A 102 -3.44 -2.70 9.32
N ALA A 103 -2.83 -1.61 8.84
CA ALA A 103 -3.38 -0.82 7.75
C ALA A 103 -2.48 -1.00 6.53
N ASP A 104 -3.06 -0.77 5.35
CA ASP A 104 -2.33 -0.85 4.11
C ASP A 104 -1.19 0.18 4.01
N VAL A 105 -0.13 -0.23 3.31
CA VAL A 105 1.04 0.59 2.94
C VAL A 105 0.62 1.97 2.44
N PHE A 106 1.37 3.02 2.83
CA PHE A 106 1.07 4.42 2.48
C PHE A 106 -0.30 4.94 2.91
N ARG A 107 -1.03 4.21 3.78
CA ARG A 107 -2.46 4.42 4.03
C ARG A 107 -3.26 4.42 2.73
N SER A 108 -2.82 3.61 1.76
CA SER A 108 -3.49 3.44 0.46
C SER A 108 -4.92 2.94 0.62
N TYR A 109 -5.68 3.04 -0.46
CA TYR A 109 -6.85 2.19 -0.62
C TYR A 109 -6.41 0.77 -0.94
N SER A 110 -7.28 -0.21 -0.68
CA SER A 110 -7.09 -1.58 -1.16
C SER A 110 -8.41 -2.17 -1.64
N TRP A 111 -8.35 -3.10 -2.59
CA TRP A 111 -9.46 -4.00 -2.89
C TRP A 111 -8.96 -5.43 -2.87
N SER A 112 -9.80 -6.34 -2.36
CA SER A 112 -9.53 -7.78 -2.36
C SER A 112 -10.65 -8.50 -3.10
N ALA A 113 -10.34 -9.09 -4.24
CA ALA A 113 -11.25 -9.97 -4.97
C ALA A 113 -11.01 -11.41 -4.54
N ASN A 114 -12.03 -12.04 -3.96
CA ASN A 114 -11.93 -13.42 -3.49
C ASN A 114 -12.27 -14.38 -4.63
N ILE A 115 -11.27 -15.09 -5.15
CA ILE A 115 -11.45 -15.98 -6.31
C ILE A 115 -12.11 -17.28 -5.88
N CYS A 116 -11.67 -17.85 -4.76
CA CYS A 116 -12.30 -19.01 -4.13
C CYS A 116 -12.10 -18.98 -2.61
N GLY A 117 -12.88 -19.79 -1.91
CA GLY A 117 -12.86 -19.85 -0.44
C GLY A 117 -13.70 -18.75 0.18
N ARG A 118 -13.46 -18.50 1.47
CA ARG A 118 -14.26 -17.60 2.29
C ARG A 118 -13.39 -16.85 3.28
N LYS A 119 -13.57 -15.54 3.39
CA LYS A 119 -12.80 -14.70 4.30
C LYS A 119 -13.68 -14.03 5.35
N LYS A 120 -13.12 -13.84 6.54
CA LYS A 120 -13.65 -12.98 7.58
C LYS A 120 -12.75 -11.78 7.77
N TRP A 121 -13.30 -10.59 7.59
CA TRP A 121 -12.63 -9.33 7.84
C TRP A 121 -13.13 -8.70 9.13
N LEU A 122 -12.21 -8.17 9.92
CA LEU A 122 -12.48 -7.31 11.08
C LEU A 122 -11.90 -5.94 10.74
N LEU A 123 -12.75 -4.96 10.49
CA LEU A 123 -12.32 -3.62 10.06
C LEU A 123 -12.62 -2.57 11.13
N TYR A 124 -11.63 -1.71 11.35
CA TYR A 124 -11.72 -0.56 12.24
C TYR A 124 -11.57 0.71 11.40
N PRO A 125 -12.59 1.61 11.43
CA PRO A 125 -12.47 2.92 10.81
C PRO A 125 -11.23 3.67 11.29
N ALA A 126 -10.61 4.45 10.41
CA ALA A 126 -9.45 5.26 10.74
C ALA A 126 -9.67 6.10 12.02
N GLY A 127 -8.70 6.07 12.92
CA GLY A 127 -8.75 6.66 14.26
C GLY A 127 -9.23 5.71 15.36
N GLN A 128 -9.92 4.61 15.04
CA GLN A 128 -10.33 3.63 16.06
C GLN A 128 -9.15 2.82 16.60
N GLU A 129 -8.10 2.64 15.81
CA GLU A 129 -6.86 1.98 16.19
C GLU A 129 -6.18 2.63 17.40
N GLU A 130 -6.39 3.94 17.62
CA GLU A 130 -5.81 4.65 18.76
C GLU A 130 -6.32 4.05 20.09
N PHE A 131 -7.58 3.64 20.13
CA PHE A 131 -8.16 3.00 21.32
C PHE A 131 -7.65 1.57 21.51
N LEU A 132 -7.06 0.97 20.48
CA LEU A 132 -6.51 -0.39 20.51
C LEU A 132 -5.04 -0.42 20.89
N LYS A 133 -4.37 0.73 21.02
CA LYS A 133 -2.95 0.76 21.41
C LYS A 133 -2.72 0.25 22.84
N ASP A 134 -1.64 -0.49 23.02
CA ASP A 134 -1.15 -0.89 24.33
C ASP A 134 -0.57 0.31 25.11
N CYS A 135 -0.13 0.07 26.34
CA CYS A 135 0.46 1.09 27.22
C CYS A 135 1.83 1.62 26.73
N HIS A 136 2.41 1.01 25.71
CA HIS A 136 3.63 1.44 25.01
C HIS A 136 3.33 2.14 23.67
N GLY A 137 2.06 2.23 23.26
CA GLY A 137 1.64 2.84 22.01
C GLY A 137 1.62 1.89 20.80
N ASN A 138 1.85 0.59 20.99
CA ASN A 138 1.84 -0.40 19.91
C ASN A 138 0.42 -0.89 19.61
N LEU A 139 0.16 -1.19 18.35
CA LEU A 139 -1.08 -1.85 17.93
C LEU A 139 -1.05 -3.36 18.28
N PRO A 140 -2.22 -3.97 18.55
CA PRO A 140 -2.31 -5.39 18.85
C PRO A 140 -1.97 -6.20 17.60
N PHE A 141 -1.36 -7.36 17.79
CA PHE A 141 -1.11 -8.30 16.69
C PHE A 141 -2.40 -9.02 16.25
N ASP A 142 -3.22 -9.41 17.24
CA ASP A 142 -4.52 -10.04 17.05
C ASP A 142 -5.60 -9.25 17.80
N VAL A 143 -6.51 -8.59 17.08
CA VAL A 143 -7.61 -7.81 17.68
C VAL A 143 -8.69 -8.67 18.36
N THR A 144 -8.60 -9.99 18.25
CA THR A 144 -9.48 -10.94 18.94
C THR A 144 -8.87 -11.50 20.22
N ALA A 145 -7.61 -11.17 20.51
CA ALA A 145 -6.90 -11.72 21.66
C ALA A 145 -7.54 -11.29 22.99
N PRO A 146 -7.64 -12.20 23.99
CA PRO A 146 -8.30 -11.90 25.26
C PRO A 146 -7.58 -10.81 26.07
N GLU A 147 -6.28 -10.63 25.83
CA GLU A 147 -5.42 -9.62 26.47
C GLU A 147 -5.87 -8.18 26.20
N LEU A 148 -6.61 -7.91 25.12
CA LEU A 148 -7.18 -6.58 24.85
C LEU A 148 -8.12 -6.10 25.98
N ARG A 149 -8.65 -7.03 26.78
CA ARG A 149 -9.50 -6.70 27.94
C ARG A 149 -8.73 -6.32 29.20
N ASP A 150 -7.41 -6.55 29.25
CA ASP A 150 -6.58 -6.12 30.38
C ASP A 150 -6.31 -4.62 30.30
N LYS A 151 -6.99 -3.84 31.15
CA LYS A 151 -6.86 -2.37 31.20
C LYS A 151 -5.46 -1.87 31.57
N ARG A 152 -4.60 -2.73 32.11
CA ARG A 152 -3.20 -2.37 32.39
C ARG A 152 -2.37 -2.38 31.11
N ILE A 153 -2.70 -3.28 30.18
CA ILE A 153 -2.03 -3.43 28.90
C ILE A 153 -2.70 -2.51 27.86
N TYR A 154 -4.03 -2.56 27.75
CA TYR A 154 -4.80 -1.78 26.79
C TYR A 154 -5.76 -0.81 27.51
N PRO A 155 -5.25 0.33 28.02
CA PRO A 155 -6.01 1.22 28.89
C PRO A 155 -7.22 1.87 28.21
N ARG A 156 -7.17 2.02 26.87
CA ARG A 156 -8.20 2.69 26.07
C ARG A 156 -9.16 1.74 25.36
N PHE A 157 -8.97 0.42 25.45
CA PHE A 157 -9.75 -0.56 24.67
C PHE A 157 -11.25 -0.44 24.88
N GLY A 158 -11.71 -0.17 26.11
CA GLY A 158 -13.13 0.01 26.42
C GLY A 158 -13.80 1.24 25.77
N GLN A 159 -13.03 2.11 25.11
CA GLN A 159 -13.53 3.26 24.35
C GLN A 159 -13.67 2.94 22.84
N SER A 160 -13.05 1.84 22.38
CA SER A 160 -13.11 1.41 20.99
C SER A 160 -14.50 0.89 20.64
N GLN A 161 -14.94 1.16 19.42
CA GLN A 161 -16.12 0.52 18.85
C GLN A 161 -15.79 -0.93 18.44
N PRO A 162 -16.78 -1.84 18.43
CA PRO A 162 -16.57 -3.16 17.85
C PRO A 162 -16.18 -3.04 16.36
N PRO A 163 -15.39 -3.98 15.82
CA PRO A 163 -15.03 -3.96 14.41
C PRO A 163 -16.28 -4.12 13.55
N LEU A 164 -16.25 -3.52 12.36
CA LEU A 164 -17.13 -3.95 11.28
C LEU A 164 -16.70 -5.34 10.83
N GLU A 165 -17.60 -6.31 10.94
CA GLU A 165 -17.34 -7.68 10.49
C GLU A 165 -17.91 -7.90 9.09
N ILE A 166 -17.07 -8.35 8.15
CA ILE A 166 -17.49 -8.73 6.79
C ILE A 166 -17.14 -10.19 6.56
N LEU A 167 -18.14 -10.98 6.14
CA LEU A 167 -17.91 -12.30 5.57
C LEU A 167 -17.92 -12.14 4.06
N GLN A 168 -16.76 -12.40 3.44
CA GLN A 168 -16.58 -12.31 2.01
C GLN A 168 -16.63 -13.72 1.41
N GLU A 169 -17.56 -13.94 0.51
CA GLU A 169 -17.74 -15.19 -0.24
C GLU A 169 -16.92 -15.18 -1.54
N ALA A 170 -16.87 -16.32 -2.23
CA ALA A 170 -16.20 -16.42 -3.53
C ALA A 170 -16.92 -15.56 -4.59
N GLY A 171 -16.14 -14.84 -5.41
CA GLY A 171 -16.63 -13.91 -6.43
C GLY A 171 -16.87 -12.49 -5.94
N GLU A 172 -16.81 -12.24 -4.62
CA GLU A 172 -17.02 -10.90 -4.06
C GLU A 172 -15.73 -10.07 -4.00
N ILE A 173 -15.90 -8.75 -4.10
CA ILE A 173 -14.81 -7.77 -3.92
C ILE A 173 -15.10 -6.94 -2.68
N VAL A 174 -14.12 -6.87 -1.77
CA VAL A 174 -14.14 -5.96 -0.62
C VAL A 174 -13.24 -4.77 -0.92
N PHE A 175 -13.76 -3.57 -0.71
CA PHE A 175 -13.01 -2.32 -0.76
C PHE A 175 -12.63 -1.88 0.67
N ILE A 176 -11.35 -1.53 0.85
CA ILE A 176 -10.77 -1.04 2.09
C ILE A 176 -10.47 0.45 1.93
N PRO A 177 -11.14 1.34 2.69
CA PRO A 177 -10.84 2.77 2.64
C PRO A 177 -9.47 3.09 3.25
N SER A 178 -8.89 4.21 2.79
CA SER A 178 -7.61 4.73 3.27
C SER A 178 -7.56 4.83 4.80
N GLY A 179 -6.51 4.24 5.39
CA GLY A 179 -6.25 4.27 6.83
C GLY A 179 -7.07 3.31 7.69
N TRP A 180 -7.94 2.49 7.09
CA TRP A 180 -8.72 1.51 7.85
C TRP A 180 -7.84 0.33 8.27
N HIS A 181 -7.68 0.18 9.57
CA HIS A 181 -6.95 -0.96 10.10
C HIS A 181 -7.86 -2.19 10.07
N HIS A 182 -7.30 -3.33 9.69
CA HIS A 182 -8.07 -4.53 9.51
C HIS A 182 -7.26 -5.80 9.77
N GLN A 183 -7.98 -6.87 10.09
CA GLN A 183 -7.47 -8.22 10.29
C GLN A 183 -8.31 -9.19 9.46
N VAL A 184 -7.68 -10.17 8.82
CA VAL A 184 -8.33 -11.05 7.84
C VAL A 184 -8.06 -12.51 8.16
N HIS A 185 -9.10 -13.33 8.18
CA HIS A 185 -9.02 -14.77 8.42
C HIS A 185 -9.61 -15.54 7.23
N ASN A 186 -8.86 -16.50 6.69
CA ASN A 186 -9.37 -17.42 5.68
C ASN A 186 -10.13 -18.56 6.38
N LEU A 187 -11.45 -18.56 6.26
CA LEU A 187 -12.34 -19.55 6.86
C LEU A 187 -12.35 -20.88 6.09
N GLU A 188 -11.91 -20.84 4.83
CA GLU A 188 -11.77 -21.97 3.91
C GLU A 188 -10.45 -21.83 3.12
N ASP A 189 -10.08 -22.87 2.36
CA ASP A 189 -8.97 -22.79 1.41
C ASP A 189 -9.24 -21.67 0.40
N THR A 190 -8.35 -20.68 0.35
CA THR A 190 -8.65 -19.38 -0.26
C THR A 190 -7.58 -18.95 -1.25
N ILE A 191 -8.02 -18.39 -2.38
CA ILE A 191 -7.19 -17.67 -3.34
C ILE A 191 -7.84 -16.31 -3.57
N SER A 192 -7.06 -15.24 -3.50
CA SER A 192 -7.55 -13.88 -3.73
C SER A 192 -6.51 -13.00 -4.42
N ILE A 193 -7.02 -11.98 -5.10
CA ILE A 193 -6.21 -10.90 -5.65
C ILE A 193 -6.41 -9.68 -4.75
N ASN A 194 -5.32 -9.09 -4.29
CA ASN A 194 -5.29 -7.85 -3.54
C ASN A 194 -4.57 -6.79 -4.37
N HIS A 195 -5.03 -5.55 -4.29
CA HIS A 195 -4.49 -4.46 -5.08
C HIS A 195 -4.62 -3.16 -4.29
N ASN A 196 -3.49 -2.49 -4.10
CA ASN A 196 -3.42 -1.23 -3.37
C ASN A 196 -3.22 -0.07 -4.33
N TRP A 197 -3.86 1.06 -4.04
CA TRP A 197 -3.67 2.28 -4.83
C TRP A 197 -3.83 3.57 -4.02
N VAL A 198 -3.24 4.63 -4.56
CA VAL A 198 -3.39 6.02 -4.11
C VAL A 198 -3.90 6.83 -5.30
N ASN A 199 -4.63 7.91 -5.04
CA ASN A 199 -5.05 8.85 -6.06
C ASN A 199 -5.25 10.26 -5.52
N GLY A 200 -5.80 11.17 -6.33
CA GLY A 200 -6.07 12.55 -5.94
C GLY A 200 -6.90 12.70 -4.66
N CYS A 201 -7.74 11.72 -4.31
CA CYS A 201 -8.56 11.76 -3.11
C CYS A 201 -7.74 11.58 -1.83
N ASN A 202 -6.75 10.67 -1.80
CA ASN A 202 -6.00 10.30 -0.60
C ASN A 202 -4.48 10.57 -0.65
N VAL A 203 -3.93 11.15 -1.72
CA VAL A 203 -2.49 11.47 -1.79
C VAL A 203 -2.03 12.40 -0.64
N ALA A 204 -2.90 13.28 -0.15
CA ALA A 204 -2.59 14.10 1.02
C ALA A 204 -2.47 13.28 2.31
N VAL A 205 -3.21 12.18 2.43
CA VAL A 205 -3.10 11.24 3.57
C VAL A 205 -1.78 10.49 3.51
N MET A 206 -1.37 10.04 2.32
CA MET A 206 -0.04 9.46 2.10
C MET A 206 1.07 10.45 2.49
N TRP A 207 0.93 11.72 2.11
CA TRP A 207 1.90 12.75 2.51
C TRP A 207 1.95 12.99 4.03
N CYS A 208 0.80 13.02 4.72
CA CYS A 208 0.77 13.08 6.18
C CYS A 208 1.46 11.86 6.81
N PHE A 209 1.17 10.66 6.32
CA PHE A 209 1.81 9.43 6.77
C PHE A 209 3.34 9.51 6.64
N LEU A 210 3.87 9.94 5.49
CA LEU A 210 5.32 10.09 5.30
C LEU A 210 5.92 11.10 6.30
N GLN A 211 5.24 12.21 6.59
CA GLN A 211 5.73 13.15 7.61
C GLN A 211 5.77 12.54 9.01
N ASP A 212 4.75 11.77 9.38
CA ASP A 212 4.67 11.10 10.67
C ASP A 212 5.78 10.03 10.82
N GLU A 213 6.05 9.28 9.74
CA GLU A 213 7.10 8.26 9.71
C GLU A 213 8.50 8.87 9.78
N LEU A 214 8.76 9.96 9.06
CA LEU A 214 10.04 10.68 9.19
C LEU A 214 10.21 11.19 10.62
N ALA A 215 9.16 11.78 11.20
CA ALA A 215 9.19 12.28 12.57
C ALA A 215 9.42 11.15 13.58
N ALA A 216 8.89 9.94 13.33
CA ALA A 216 9.15 8.76 14.15
C ALA A 216 10.62 8.35 14.08
N VAL A 217 11.18 8.22 12.88
CA VAL A 217 12.61 7.93 12.69
C VAL A 217 13.49 8.96 13.40
N GLN A 218 13.21 10.25 13.21
CA GLN A 218 13.94 11.33 13.87
C GLN A 218 13.90 11.24 15.40
N ARG A 219 12.77 10.84 16.00
CA ARG A 219 12.67 10.63 17.45
C ARG A 219 13.54 9.45 17.90
N GLU A 220 13.47 8.32 17.19
CA GLU A 220 14.21 7.10 17.53
C GLU A 220 15.73 7.29 17.48
N ILE A 221 16.24 8.05 16.49
CA ILE A 221 17.68 8.30 16.35
C ILE A 221 18.12 9.71 16.78
N SER A 222 17.30 10.38 17.60
CA SER A 222 17.53 11.77 18.02
C SER A 222 18.85 11.99 18.76
N GLN A 223 19.31 11.00 19.53
CA GLN A 223 20.58 11.05 20.26
C GLN A 223 21.82 11.17 19.34
N TRP A 224 21.67 10.80 18.07
CA TRP A 224 22.75 10.85 17.08
C TRP A 224 22.76 12.13 16.26
N LYS A 225 21.85 13.08 16.53
CA LYS A 225 21.70 14.31 15.73
C LYS A 225 22.95 15.20 15.70
N GLU A 226 23.52 15.48 16.87
CA GLU A 226 24.73 16.31 16.97
C GLU A 226 26.02 15.62 16.49
N PRO A 227 26.28 14.32 16.79
CA PRO A 227 27.51 13.68 16.35
C PRO A 227 27.52 13.24 14.86
N MET A 228 26.43 13.46 14.11
CA MET A 228 26.26 12.97 12.75
C MET A 228 25.98 14.12 11.77
N ASP A 229 26.99 14.49 10.97
CA ASP A 229 26.92 15.62 10.04
C ASP A 229 25.80 15.49 9.00
N ASP A 230 25.45 14.26 8.59
CA ASP A 230 24.42 13.94 7.59
C ASP A 230 23.14 13.34 8.21
N TRP A 231 22.83 13.66 9.46
CA TRP A 231 21.72 13.08 10.22
C TRP A 231 20.37 13.11 9.46
N HIS A 232 20.08 14.20 8.76
CA HIS A 232 18.86 14.32 7.94
C HIS A 232 18.81 13.29 6.80
N LEU A 233 19.95 13.01 6.15
CA LEU A 233 20.04 12.00 5.11
C LEU A 233 19.88 10.58 5.70
N GLN A 234 20.48 10.32 6.86
CA GLN A 234 20.30 9.05 7.56
C GLN A 234 18.85 8.82 7.98
N CYS A 235 18.14 9.87 8.41
CA CYS A 235 16.70 9.78 8.68
C CYS A 235 15.91 9.36 7.41
N GLN A 236 16.22 9.95 6.25
CA GLN A 236 15.57 9.57 4.98
C GLN A 236 15.90 8.13 4.57
N LEU A 237 17.14 7.68 4.76
CA LEU A 237 17.55 6.30 4.47
C LEU A 237 16.82 5.28 5.35
N ILE A 238 16.72 5.54 6.65
CA ILE A 238 15.98 4.67 7.58
C ILE A 238 14.50 4.67 7.22
N MET A 239 13.91 5.86 7.05
CA MET A 239 12.51 6.01 6.63
C MET A 239 12.20 5.23 5.36
N LYS A 240 13.07 5.31 4.35
CA LYS A 240 12.92 4.56 3.10
C LYS A 240 12.91 3.05 3.33
N SER A 241 13.77 2.55 4.23
CA SER A 241 13.78 1.12 4.55
C SER A 241 12.52 0.66 5.31
N CYS A 242 11.87 1.56 6.06
CA CYS A 242 10.62 1.28 6.78
C CYS A 242 9.36 1.43 5.90
N THR A 243 9.33 2.45 5.04
CA THR A 243 8.11 2.85 4.30
C THR A 243 8.16 2.51 2.82
N GLY A 244 9.33 2.24 2.26
CA GLY A 244 9.56 1.93 0.85
C GLY A 244 9.98 3.13 -0.01
N ILE A 245 9.75 4.37 0.44
CA ILE A 245 10.16 5.59 -0.28
C ILE A 245 10.66 6.66 0.68
N ASP A 246 11.55 7.54 0.19
CA ASP A 246 11.92 8.78 0.86
C ASP A 246 11.16 10.00 0.29
N TYR A 247 11.43 11.20 0.79
CA TYR A 247 10.79 12.42 0.29
C TYR A 247 11.15 12.76 -1.17
N LYS A 248 12.35 12.39 -1.66
CA LYS A 248 12.73 12.62 -3.06
C LYS A 248 11.99 11.66 -3.98
N GLU A 249 11.81 10.42 -3.56
CA GLU A 249 10.97 9.45 -4.26
C GLU A 249 9.49 9.83 -4.22
N PHE A 250 9.02 10.42 -3.13
CA PHE A 250 7.67 11.00 -3.10
C PHE A 250 7.51 12.19 -4.06
N TYR A 251 8.53 13.04 -4.21
CA TYR A 251 8.55 14.05 -5.27
C TYR A 251 8.47 13.41 -6.66
N ASN A 252 9.28 12.37 -6.94
CA ASN A 252 9.27 11.67 -8.22
C ASN A 252 7.92 11.00 -8.50
N PHE A 253 7.27 10.46 -7.46
CA PHE A 253 5.90 9.97 -7.52
C PHE A 253 4.95 11.06 -8.02
N LEU A 254 4.92 12.23 -7.37
CA LEU A 254 4.07 13.35 -7.79
C LEU A 254 4.39 13.84 -9.20
N LYS A 255 5.68 13.87 -9.57
CA LYS A 255 6.17 14.26 -10.90
C LYS A 255 5.64 13.31 -11.99
N VAL A 256 5.75 12.00 -11.81
CA VAL A 256 5.28 11.01 -12.81
C VAL A 256 3.77 11.19 -13.07
N ILE A 257 2.98 11.33 -12.00
CA ILE A 257 1.54 11.57 -12.13
C ILE A 257 1.26 12.88 -12.85
N ALA A 258 1.92 13.97 -12.43
CA ALA A 258 1.83 15.28 -13.07
C ALA A 258 2.08 15.21 -14.59
N GLU A 259 3.21 14.65 -15.00
CA GLU A 259 3.60 14.56 -16.40
C GLU A 259 2.63 13.72 -17.23
N ASN A 260 2.14 12.60 -16.67
CA ASN A 260 1.15 11.77 -17.34
C ASN A 260 -0.20 12.51 -17.52
N ARG A 261 -0.67 13.26 -16.52
CA ARG A 261 -1.90 14.06 -16.65
C ARG A 261 -1.73 15.23 -17.63
N ILE A 262 -0.59 15.93 -17.61
CA ILE A 262 -0.29 16.99 -18.59
C ILE A 262 -0.28 16.42 -20.01
N SER A 263 0.37 15.28 -20.24
CA SER A 263 0.39 14.64 -21.56
C SER A 263 -1.01 14.26 -22.05
N ILE A 264 -1.98 14.01 -21.17
CA ILE A 264 -3.37 13.71 -21.57
C ILE A 264 -4.11 14.99 -21.97
N LEU A 265 -3.88 16.09 -21.25
CA LEU A 265 -4.48 17.38 -21.58
C LEU A 265 -3.92 17.97 -22.90
N GLU A 266 -2.64 17.77 -23.18
CA GLU A 266 -1.98 18.29 -24.38
C GLU A 266 -2.32 17.51 -25.66
N LYS A 267 -2.41 16.17 -25.57
CA LYS A 267 -2.61 15.32 -26.76
C LYS A 267 -4.07 15.14 -27.15
N GLY A 268 -5.01 15.52 -26.28
CA GLY A 268 -6.42 15.15 -26.44
C GLY A 268 -6.63 13.63 -26.31
N LEU A 269 -7.90 13.20 -26.30
CA LEU A 269 -8.28 11.78 -26.31
C LEU A 269 -8.04 11.18 -27.71
N ASP A 270 -6.78 11.08 -28.16
CA ASP A 270 -6.49 10.34 -29.39
C ASP A 270 -6.69 8.84 -29.15
N GLU A 271 -7.76 8.28 -29.73
CA GLU A 271 -8.19 6.87 -29.62
C GLU A 271 -7.19 5.86 -30.25
N GLU A 272 -6.08 6.29 -30.84
CA GLU A 272 -5.19 5.41 -31.63
C GLU A 272 -3.70 5.46 -31.24
N SER A 273 -3.36 5.68 -29.96
CA SER A 273 -2.01 5.29 -29.51
C SER A 273 -2.04 3.87 -28.94
N SER A 274 -1.51 2.94 -29.72
CA SER A 274 -1.25 1.54 -29.38
C SER A 274 -0.21 1.39 -28.26
N SER A 275 -0.41 2.04 -27.11
CA SER A 275 0.50 1.95 -26.00
C SER A 275 0.24 0.63 -25.25
N GLN A 276 1.24 -0.25 -25.24
CA GLN A 276 1.33 -1.43 -24.37
C GLN A 276 1.34 -1.08 -22.86
N ASN A 277 0.94 0.13 -22.49
CA ASN A 277 1.00 0.65 -21.12
C ASN A 277 -0.43 0.80 -20.59
N HIS A 278 -0.92 -0.26 -19.94
CA HIS A 278 -2.29 -0.38 -19.44
C HIS A 278 -2.71 0.81 -18.54
N SER A 279 -1.76 1.42 -17.82
CA SER A 279 -1.97 2.61 -16.99
C SER A 279 -2.43 3.83 -17.80
N LYS A 280 -1.83 4.11 -18.96
CA LYS A 280 -2.22 5.24 -19.81
C LYS A 280 -3.61 5.08 -20.41
N ALA A 281 -3.95 3.87 -20.85
CA ALA A 281 -5.30 3.56 -21.37
C ALA A 281 -6.38 3.72 -20.29
N ALA A 282 -6.09 3.27 -19.07
CA ALA A 282 -6.97 3.43 -17.92
C ALA A 282 -7.24 4.92 -17.59
N ILE A 283 -6.21 5.78 -17.64
CA ILE A 283 -6.36 7.21 -17.32
C ILE A 283 -7.08 7.95 -18.45
N SER A 284 -6.81 7.64 -19.72
CA SER A 284 -7.57 8.21 -20.85
C SER A 284 -9.07 7.97 -20.72
N THR A 285 -9.47 6.83 -20.15
CA THR A 285 -10.88 6.50 -19.89
C THR A 285 -11.52 7.41 -18.84
N LEU A 286 -10.74 7.99 -17.91
CA LEU A 286 -11.26 8.88 -16.85
C LEU A 286 -11.55 10.31 -17.35
N GLY A 287 -10.94 10.70 -18.47
CA GLY A 287 -11.21 11.96 -19.15
C GLY A 287 -10.55 13.21 -18.56
N MET A 288 -10.70 14.33 -19.27
CA MET A 288 -9.99 15.59 -18.97
C MET A 288 -10.31 16.18 -17.60
N LEU A 289 -11.58 16.13 -17.16
CA LEU A 289 -11.98 16.68 -15.85
C LEU A 289 -11.30 15.94 -14.69
N HIS A 290 -11.12 14.62 -14.83
CA HIS A 290 -10.39 13.82 -13.85
C HIS A 290 -8.90 14.20 -13.84
N ALA A 291 -8.29 14.39 -15.02
CA ALA A 291 -6.91 14.85 -15.11
C ALA A 291 -6.71 16.22 -14.45
N VAL A 292 -7.61 17.18 -14.68
CA VAL A 292 -7.57 18.49 -14.01
C VAL A 292 -7.74 18.37 -12.49
N PHE A 293 -8.64 17.48 -12.02
CA PHE A 293 -8.78 17.20 -10.59
C PHE A 293 -7.46 16.67 -10.01
N ASP A 294 -6.87 15.65 -10.64
CA ASP A 294 -5.61 15.05 -10.21
C ASP A 294 -4.49 16.10 -10.15
N LEU A 295 -4.34 16.93 -11.19
CA LEU A 295 -3.35 18.02 -11.20
C LEU A 295 -3.55 19.02 -10.05
N LYS A 296 -4.79 19.43 -9.76
CA LYS A 296 -5.09 20.32 -8.62
C LYS A 296 -4.68 19.69 -7.29
N ARG A 297 -4.84 18.38 -7.14
CA ARG A 297 -4.43 17.65 -5.93
C ARG A 297 -2.91 17.53 -5.85
N THR A 298 -2.24 17.29 -6.98
CA THR A 298 -0.77 17.29 -7.07
C THR A 298 -0.19 18.64 -6.72
N VAL A 299 -0.72 19.76 -7.25
CA VAL A 299 -0.28 21.13 -6.89
C VAL A 299 -0.36 21.31 -5.38
N LYS A 300 -1.52 21.01 -4.77
CA LYS A 300 -1.71 21.18 -3.32
C LYS A 300 -0.67 20.41 -2.49
N VAL A 301 -0.41 19.15 -2.83
CA VAL A 301 0.55 18.32 -2.08
C VAL A 301 1.98 18.71 -2.37
N LEU A 302 2.33 19.00 -3.63
CA LEU A 302 3.66 19.45 -4.02
C LEU A 302 4.01 20.80 -3.38
N SER A 303 3.07 21.75 -3.29
CA SER A 303 3.29 23.00 -2.54
C SER A 303 3.57 22.72 -1.06
N SER A 304 2.87 21.77 -0.44
CA SER A 304 3.14 21.37 0.94
C SER A 304 4.49 20.69 1.11
N LEU A 305 4.91 19.84 0.16
CA LEU A 305 6.22 19.20 0.14
C LEU A 305 7.33 20.24 0.00
N SER A 306 7.23 21.17 -0.95
CA SER A 306 8.20 22.24 -1.17
C SER A 306 8.32 23.19 0.03
N ALA A 307 7.24 23.39 0.80
CA ALA A 307 7.26 24.18 2.02
C ALA A 307 7.82 23.42 3.24
N ASN A 308 7.96 22.10 3.18
CA ASN A 308 8.40 21.28 4.31
C ASN A 308 9.89 21.49 4.61
N GLU A 309 10.22 21.76 5.88
CA GLU A 309 11.59 22.08 6.30
C GLU A 309 12.57 20.93 6.07
N ASP A 310 12.15 19.68 6.30
CA ASP A 310 13.04 18.54 6.13
C ASP A 310 13.30 18.23 4.66
N PHE A 311 12.31 18.45 3.78
CA PHE A 311 12.53 18.37 2.34
C PHE A 311 13.51 19.44 1.84
N ARG A 312 13.40 20.68 2.33
CA ARG A 312 14.29 21.79 1.95
C ARG A 312 15.74 21.61 2.39
N LYS A 313 16.01 20.74 3.37
CA LYS A 313 17.37 20.38 3.81
C LYS A 313 18.04 19.35 2.89
N LEU A 314 17.27 18.68 2.03
CA LEU A 314 17.82 17.69 1.10
C LEU A 314 18.51 18.38 -0.08
N ASP A 315 19.47 17.69 -0.69
CA ASP A 315 20.04 18.13 -1.96
C ASP A 315 19.04 17.95 -3.11
N LEU A 316 18.36 19.04 -3.48
CA LEU A 316 17.35 19.05 -4.53
C LEU A 316 17.94 19.19 -5.95
N THR A 317 19.26 19.34 -6.11
CA THR A 317 19.89 19.49 -7.44
C THR A 317 19.75 18.23 -8.31
N SER A 318 19.58 17.08 -7.66
CA SER A 318 19.26 15.80 -8.30
C SER A 318 17.83 15.71 -8.87
N LEU A 319 16.92 16.62 -8.51
CA LEU A 319 15.55 16.61 -8.97
C LEU A 319 15.43 17.35 -10.30
N SER A 320 14.81 16.69 -11.28
CA SER A 320 14.56 17.27 -12.59
C SER A 320 13.12 16.97 -13.01
N PRO A 321 12.29 18.00 -13.28
CA PRO A 321 12.57 19.42 -13.06
C PRO A 321 12.73 19.77 -11.56
N PRO A 322 13.18 20.98 -11.19
CA PRO A 322 13.06 21.47 -9.82
C PRO A 322 11.59 21.59 -9.37
N PRO A 323 11.28 21.45 -8.07
CA PRO A 323 9.90 21.50 -7.57
C PRO A 323 9.13 22.79 -7.95
N GLU A 324 9.78 23.94 -7.93
CA GLU A 324 9.16 25.23 -8.27
C GLU A 324 8.81 25.30 -9.77
N VAL A 325 9.66 24.73 -10.62
CA VAL A 325 9.43 24.67 -12.07
C VAL A 325 8.28 23.72 -12.38
N LEU A 326 8.22 22.56 -11.69
CA LEU A 326 7.10 21.64 -11.82
C LEU A 326 5.79 22.30 -11.40
N LEU A 327 5.76 23.00 -10.26
CA LEU A 327 4.57 23.72 -9.78
C LEU A 327 4.04 24.72 -10.81
N GLN A 328 4.91 25.56 -11.37
CA GLN A 328 4.53 26.54 -12.40
C GLN A 328 3.96 25.85 -13.65
N HIS A 329 4.56 24.74 -14.08
CA HIS A 329 4.07 23.98 -15.22
C HIS A 329 2.67 23.39 -14.96
N LEU A 330 2.45 22.87 -13.75
CA LEU A 330 1.16 22.32 -13.35
C LEU A 330 0.05 23.38 -13.34
N GLU A 331 0.33 24.55 -12.77
CA GLU A 331 -0.62 25.68 -12.73
C GLU A 331 -0.99 26.14 -14.14
N SER A 332 0.02 26.31 -15.01
CA SER A 332 -0.18 26.67 -16.42
C SER A 332 -1.02 25.63 -17.18
N ALA A 333 -0.79 24.34 -16.94
CA ALA A 333 -1.54 23.26 -17.59
C ALA A 333 -3.01 23.22 -17.12
N ILE A 334 -3.26 23.46 -15.83
CA ILE A 334 -4.62 23.55 -15.28
C ILE A 334 -5.36 24.75 -15.87
N ASP A 335 -4.73 25.92 -15.92
CA ASP A 335 -5.36 27.13 -16.47
C ASP A 335 -5.71 26.96 -17.94
N THR A 336 -4.80 26.37 -18.72
CA THR A 336 -5.02 26.10 -20.15
C THR A 336 -6.18 25.13 -20.37
N ALA A 337 -6.32 24.10 -19.53
CA ALA A 337 -7.39 23.10 -19.65
C ALA A 337 -8.77 23.59 -19.20
N LEU A 338 -8.86 24.75 -18.54
CA LEU A 338 -10.10 25.35 -18.05
C LEU A 338 -10.58 26.55 -18.91
N LEU A 339 -9.78 26.96 -19.90
CA LEU A 339 -10.17 27.90 -20.97
C LEU A 339 -10.93 27.17 -22.08
#